data_AF-A0A659UNX9-F1
#
_entry.id   AF-A0A659UNX9-F1
#
_cell.length_a   1.000
_cell.length_b   1.000
_cell.length_c   1.000
_cell.angle_alpha   90.00
_cell.angle_beta   90.00
_cell.angle_gamma   90.00
#
_symmetry.space_group_name_H-M   'P 1'
#
loop_
_entity.id
_entity.type
_entity.pdbx_description
1 polymer ?
#
loop_
_entity_poly.entity_id
_entity_poly.type
_entity_poly.pdbx_seq_one_letter_code
_entity_poly.pdbx_strand_id
1 'polypeptide(L)'
;AILGPFADQRAVDALNHTLGVDRPLLVQYWSWISNFVQGDMGTSYIFRSPVAPFVIDALGNSMKLAAVAFVLVVPIGILGGVIAALNLNRPLDRIISLGGLSVTVLPEFVTGIILILIFGVWLRWLP
;
A
#
# COMPACT_ATOMS: atom_id res chain seq x y z
N ALA A 1 12.16 -0.91 21.03
CA ALA A 1 11.68 -1.75 22.14
C ALA A 1 11.03 -0.85 23.19
N ILE A 2 9.85 -1.21 23.71
CA ILE A 2 9.05 -0.35 24.60
C ILE A 2 9.78 -0.02 25.93
N LEU A 3 10.53 -0.98 26.49
CA LEU A 3 11.29 -0.81 27.75
C LEU A 3 12.80 -0.56 27.55
N GLY A 4 13.28 -0.58 26.29
CA GLY A 4 14.71 -0.54 25.98
C GLY A 4 15.44 -1.87 26.20
N PRO A 5 16.74 -1.95 25.85
CA PRO A 5 17.52 -3.19 25.88
C PRO A 5 18.02 -3.61 27.27
N PHE A 6 17.98 -2.72 28.28
CA PHE A 6 18.47 -2.97 29.65
C PHE A 6 17.33 -3.04 30.68
N ALA A 7 16.12 -3.40 30.23
CA ALA A 7 14.97 -3.49 31.11
C ALA A 7 15.12 -4.64 32.12
N ASP A 8 14.71 -4.42 33.37
CA ASP A 8 14.65 -5.48 34.38
C ASP A 8 13.67 -6.58 33.95
N GLN A 9 14.03 -7.85 34.18
CA GLN A 9 13.25 -8.99 33.70
C GLN A 9 11.81 -8.96 34.25
N ARG A 10 11.63 -8.53 35.50
CA ARG A 10 10.29 -8.41 36.10
C ARG A 10 9.42 -7.39 35.37
N ALA A 11 10.01 -6.29 34.91
CA ALA A 11 9.30 -5.28 34.13
C ALA A 11 8.91 -5.80 32.74
N VAL A 12 9.79 -6.60 32.11
CA VAL A 12 9.50 -7.29 30.84
C VAL A 12 8.35 -8.28 31.00
N ASP A 13 8.39 -9.14 32.02
CA ASP A 13 7.35 -10.13 32.28
C ASP A 13 5.99 -9.46 32.56
N ALA A 14 5.98 -8.40 33.36
CA ALA A 14 4.78 -7.61 33.64
C ALA A 14 4.20 -6.96 32.38
N LEU A 15 5.06 -6.40 31.51
CA LEU A 15 4.61 -5.82 30.25
C LEU A 15 4.07 -6.90 29.30
N ASN A 16 4.75 -8.04 29.20
CA ASN A 16 4.33 -9.15 28.35
C ASN A 16 2.95 -9.67 28.75
N HIS A 17 2.72 -9.85 30.04
CA HIS A 17 1.42 -10.26 30.57
C HIS A 17 0.33 -9.19 30.33
N THR A 18 0.67 -7.90 30.41
CA THR A 18 -0.27 -6.80 30.12
C THR A 18 -0.64 -6.76 28.64
N LEU A 19 0.32 -7.00 27.75
CA LEU A 19 0.12 -7.08 26.31
C LEU A 19 -0.47 -8.42 25.86
N GLY A 20 -0.48 -9.43 26.73
CA GLY A 20 -0.92 -10.79 26.46
C GLY A 20 -0.05 -11.55 25.45
N VAL A 21 1.21 -11.14 25.29
CA VAL A 21 2.20 -11.75 24.38
C VAL A 21 2.90 -12.97 24.99
N ASP A 22 2.65 -13.24 26.27
CA ASP A 22 3.02 -14.45 27.00
C ASP A 22 2.12 -15.66 26.66
N ARG A 23 0.96 -15.42 26.03
CA ARG A 23 -0.01 -16.47 25.65
C ARG A 23 0.43 -17.23 24.40
N PRO A 24 -0.09 -18.45 24.13
CA PRO A 24 0.17 -19.14 22.87
C PRO A 24 -0.21 -18.28 21.65
N LEU A 25 0.62 -18.28 20.61
CA LEU A 25 0.45 -17.43 19.41
C LEU A 25 -0.95 -17.56 18.77
N LEU A 26 -1.50 -18.77 18.77
CA LEU A 26 -2.82 -19.03 18.19
C LEU A 26 -3.92 -18.28 18.95
N VAL A 27 -3.82 -18.21 20.29
CA VAL A 27 -4.75 -17.47 21.14
C VAL A 27 -4.60 -15.96 20.92
N GLN A 28 -3.36 -15.47 20.79
CA GLN A 28 -3.09 -14.05 20.49
C GLN A 28 -3.74 -13.64 19.17
N TYR A 29 -3.50 -14.42 18.11
CA TYR A 29 -4.05 -14.13 16.79
C TYR A 29 -5.58 -14.24 16.76
N TRP A 30 -6.15 -15.26 17.40
CA TRP A 30 -7.60 -15.43 17.48
C TRP A 30 -8.29 -14.29 18.25
N SER A 31 -7.70 -13.88 19.37
CA SER A 31 -8.19 -12.72 20.12
C SER A 31 -8.10 -11.44 19.28
N TRP A 32 -6.98 -11.25 18.58
CA TRP A 32 -6.77 -10.06 17.75
C TRP A 32 -7.77 -9.99 16.60
N ILE A 33 -7.97 -11.09 15.84
CA ILE A 33 -8.88 -11.10 14.70
C ILE A 33 -10.34 -10.96 15.15
N SER A 34 -10.72 -11.57 16.29
CA SER A 34 -12.06 -11.43 16.87
C SER A 34 -12.35 -9.97 17.22
N ASN A 35 -11.43 -9.29 17.89
CA ASN A 35 -11.56 -7.87 18.23
C ASN A 35 -11.60 -6.99 16.97
N PHE A 36 -10.72 -7.28 16.00
CA PHE A 36 -10.66 -6.56 14.74
C PHE A 36 -11.99 -6.62 13.97
N VAL A 37 -12.59 -7.80 13.84
CA VAL A 37 -13.89 -7.99 13.16
C VAL A 37 -15.04 -7.30 13.92
N GLN A 38 -14.92 -7.15 15.25
CA GLN A 38 -15.86 -6.39 16.07
C GLN A 38 -15.63 -4.86 16.00
N GLY A 39 -14.62 -4.42 15.24
CA GLY A 39 -14.28 -3.00 15.05
C GLY A 39 -13.21 -2.47 16.00
N ASP A 40 -12.68 -3.30 16.90
CA ASP A 40 -11.57 -2.94 17.79
C ASP A 40 -10.22 -3.34 17.17
N MET A 41 -9.55 -2.36 16.57
CA MET A 41 -8.21 -2.54 16.00
C MET A 41 -7.09 -2.41 17.05
N GLY A 42 -7.45 -2.12 18.31
CA GLY A 42 -6.52 -1.90 19.41
C GLY A 42 -5.81 -0.54 19.37
N THR A 43 -4.75 -0.45 20.17
CA THR A 43 -3.95 0.77 20.36
C THR A 43 -2.53 0.58 19.84
N SER A 44 -1.98 1.60 19.19
CA SER A 44 -0.59 1.61 18.76
C SER A 44 0.34 1.66 19.97
N TYR A 45 1.28 0.71 20.06
CA TYR A 45 2.30 0.71 21.12
C TYR A 45 3.33 1.84 20.98
N ILE A 46 3.50 2.37 19.77
CA ILE A 46 4.44 3.46 19.48
C ILE A 46 3.75 4.82 19.72
N PHE A 47 2.58 5.03 19.11
CA PHE A 47 1.87 6.30 19.15
C PHE A 47 0.90 6.44 20.34
N ARG A 48 0.71 5.38 21.13
CA ARG A 48 -0.19 5.32 22.29
C ARG A 48 -1.61 5.85 22.01
N SER A 49 -2.09 5.59 20.80
CA SER A 49 -3.38 6.06 20.29
C SER A 49 -4.13 4.94 19.57
N PRO A 50 -5.46 5.03 19.42
CA PRO A 50 -6.25 4.03 18.68
C PRO A 50 -5.75 3.85 17.26
N VAL A 51 -5.67 2.61 16.77
CA VAL A 51 -5.16 2.29 15.42
C VAL A 51 -6.20 2.63 14.33
N ALA A 52 -7.49 2.52 14.64
CA ALA A 52 -8.57 2.61 13.66
C ALA A 52 -8.55 3.89 12.79
N PRO A 53 -8.36 5.11 13.33
CA PRO A 53 -8.30 6.31 12.51
C PRO A 53 -7.17 6.29 11.47
N PHE A 54 -5.98 5.82 11.85
CA PHE A 54 -4.84 5.73 10.95
C PHE A 54 -5.11 4.79 9.77
N VAL A 55 -5.74 3.65 10.04
CA VAL A 55 -6.08 2.66 9.01
C VAL A 55 -7.15 3.20 8.08
N ILE A 56 -8.19 3.84 8.61
CA ILE A 56 -9.28 4.41 7.82
C ILE A 56 -8.77 5.54 6.90
N ASP A 57 -7.94 6.44 7.43
CA ASP A 57 -7.37 7.53 6.64
C ASP A 57 -6.45 7.00 5.53
N ALA A 58 -5.59 6.03 5.85
CA ALA A 58 -4.73 5.39 4.86
C ALA A 58 -5.55 4.66 3.80
N LEU A 59 -6.60 3.94 4.19
CA LEU A 59 -7.52 3.27 3.26
C LEU A 59 -8.21 4.29 2.34
N GLY A 60 -8.68 5.41 2.89
CA GLY A 60 -9.28 6.50 2.12
C GLY A 60 -8.31 7.06 1.07
N ASN A 61 -7.04 7.25 1.41
CA ASN A 61 -6.02 7.71 0.47
C ASN A 61 -5.70 6.66 -0.61
N SER A 62 -5.55 5.38 -0.22
CA SER A 62 -5.36 4.27 -1.17
C SER A 62 -6.53 4.12 -2.13
N MET A 63 -7.77 4.26 -1.65
CA MET A 63 -8.97 4.20 -2.48
C MET A 63 -9.04 5.35 -3.48
N LYS A 64 -8.66 6.57 -3.10
CA LYS A 64 -8.59 7.71 -4.03
C LYS A 64 -7.57 7.44 -5.14
N LEU A 65 -6.38 6.97 -4.78
CA LEU A 65 -5.33 6.62 -5.75
C LEU A 65 -5.80 5.50 -6.69
N ALA A 66 -6.38 4.44 -6.13
CA ALA A 66 -6.90 3.31 -6.90
C ALA A 66 -8.02 3.74 -7.85
N ALA A 67 -8.96 4.59 -7.39
CA ALA A 67 -10.05 5.09 -8.23
C ALA A 67 -9.55 5.93 -9.41
N VAL A 68 -8.61 6.86 -9.16
CA VAL A 68 -8.00 7.67 -10.24
C VAL A 68 -7.24 6.78 -11.22
N ALA A 69 -6.43 5.85 -10.72
CA ALA A 69 -5.69 4.91 -11.55
C ALA A 69 -6.66 4.04 -12.38
N PHE A 70 -7.73 3.53 -11.77
CA PHE A 70 -8.73 2.71 -12.46
C PHE A 70 -9.40 3.47 -13.61
N VAL A 71 -9.87 4.69 -13.35
CA VAL A 71 -10.56 5.52 -14.35
C VAL A 71 -9.64 5.90 -15.51
N LEU A 72 -8.34 6.05 -15.29
CA LEU A 72 -7.39 6.40 -16.34
C LEU A 72 -6.86 5.16 -17.07
N VAL A 73 -6.32 4.20 -16.33
CA VAL A 73 -5.58 3.06 -16.89
C VAL A 73 -6.51 2.06 -17.55
N VAL A 74 -7.67 1.77 -16.98
CA VAL A 74 -8.58 0.74 -17.53
C VAL A 74 -9.10 1.15 -18.91
N PRO A 75 -9.67 2.35 -19.12
CA PRO A 75 -10.11 2.75 -20.46
C PRO A 75 -8.95 2.82 -21.46
N ILE A 76 -7.81 3.39 -21.07
CA ILE A 76 -6.64 3.51 -21.96
C ILE A 76 -6.13 2.11 -22.35
N GLY A 77 -6.03 1.20 -21.39
CA GLY A 77 -5.57 -0.17 -21.61
C GLY A 77 -6.53 -0.96 -22.51
N ILE A 78 -7.84 -0.88 -22.24
CA ILE A 78 -8.86 -1.55 -23.06
C ILE A 78 -8.87 -0.97 -24.49
N LEU A 79 -8.94 0.35 -24.63
CA LEU A 79 -8.96 1.00 -25.95
C LEU A 79 -7.67 0.72 -26.72
N GLY A 80 -6.51 0.84 -26.06
CA GLY A 80 -5.22 0.51 -26.64
C GLY A 80 -5.14 -0.95 -27.10
N GLY A 81 -5.59 -1.88 -26.26
CA GLY A 81 -5.62 -3.31 -26.59
C GLY A 81 -6.56 -3.64 -27.75
N VAL A 82 -7.76 -3.06 -27.78
CA VAL A 82 -8.71 -3.20 -28.88
C VAL A 82 -8.13 -2.63 -30.18
N ILE A 83 -7.53 -1.43 -30.15
CA ILE A 83 -6.92 -0.81 -31.32
C ILE A 83 -5.76 -1.66 -31.85
N ALA A 84 -4.90 -2.17 -30.96
CA ALA A 84 -3.80 -3.05 -31.34
C ALA A 84 -4.32 -4.34 -31.99
N ALA A 85 -5.33 -4.98 -31.39
CA ALA A 85 -5.93 -6.21 -31.92
C ALA A 85 -6.57 -6.00 -33.31
N LEU A 86 -7.28 -4.89 -33.52
CA LEU A 86 -7.89 -4.55 -34.83
C LEU A 86 -6.84 -4.19 -35.89
N ASN A 87 -5.63 -3.81 -35.48
CA ASN A 87 -4.53 -3.42 -36.37
C ASN A 87 -3.39 -4.45 -36.35
N LEU A 88 -3.70 -5.73 -36.15
CA LEU A 88 -2.71 -6.79 -36.05
C LEU A 88 -1.66 -6.73 -37.17
N ASN A 89 -0.39 -6.83 -36.82
CA ASN A 89 0.77 -6.74 -37.72
C ASN A 89 0.99 -5.39 -38.42
N ARG A 90 0.24 -4.35 -38.04
CA ARG A 90 0.46 -2.97 -38.50
C ARG A 90 1.38 -2.22 -37.53
N PRO A 91 2.01 -1.11 -37.96
CA PRO A 91 2.86 -0.30 -37.07
C PRO A 91 2.15 0.15 -35.80
N LEU A 92 0.83 0.42 -35.85
CA LEU A 92 0.07 0.83 -34.67
C LEU A 92 0.02 -0.25 -33.58
N ASP A 93 -0.27 -1.50 -33.94
CA ASP A 93 -0.18 -2.64 -33.02
C ASP A 93 1.24 -2.73 -32.43
N ARG A 94 2.26 -2.69 -33.28
CA ARG A 94 3.65 -2.81 -32.83
C ARG A 94 4.07 -1.70 -31.86
N ILE A 95 3.64 -0.46 -32.08
CA ILE A 95 3.92 0.68 -31.18
C ILE A 95 3.23 0.50 -29.83
N ILE A 96 1.94 0.15 -29.83
CA ILE A 96 1.15 -0.03 -28.60
C ILE A 96 1.72 -1.21 -27.79
N SER A 97 1.95 -2.34 -28.44
CA SER A 97 2.45 -3.56 -27.82
C SER A 97 3.88 -3.39 -27.29
N LEU A 98 4.81 -2.82 -28.08
CA LEU A 98 6.17 -2.57 -27.62
C LEU A 98 6.24 -1.49 -26.54
N GLY A 99 5.44 -0.43 -26.66
CA GLY A 99 5.35 0.62 -25.66
C GLY A 99 4.86 0.07 -24.33
N GLY A 100 3.77 -0.69 -24.34
CA GLY A 100 3.23 -1.36 -23.15
C GLY A 100 4.25 -2.29 -22.51
N LEU A 101 4.88 -3.18 -23.28
CA LEU A 101 5.92 -4.08 -22.78
C LEU A 101 7.11 -3.32 -22.19
N SER A 102 7.55 -2.24 -22.84
CA SER A 102 8.68 -1.45 -22.36
C SER A 102 8.39 -0.84 -20.99
N VAL A 103 7.17 -0.32 -20.76
CA VAL A 103 6.75 0.22 -19.46
C VAL A 103 6.72 -0.87 -18.39
N THR A 104 6.31 -2.10 -18.72
CA THR A 104 6.29 -3.22 -17.74
C THR A 104 7.67 -3.67 -17.27
N VAL A 105 8.73 -3.40 -18.04
CA VAL A 105 10.10 -3.77 -17.69
C VAL A 105 10.76 -2.73 -16.77
N LEU A 106 10.27 -1.49 -16.78
CA LEU A 106 10.82 -0.44 -15.95
C LEU A 106 10.42 -0.65 -14.47
N PRO A 107 11.37 -0.60 -13.52
CA PRO A 107 11.03 -0.68 -12.11
C PRO A 107 10.14 0.49 -11.69
N GLU A 108 9.09 0.21 -10.90
CA GLU A 108 8.10 1.21 -10.46
C GLU A 108 8.73 2.37 -9.69
N PHE A 109 9.75 2.10 -8.87
CA PHE A 109 10.43 3.17 -8.13
C PHE A 109 11.19 4.13 -9.06
N VAL A 110 11.77 3.63 -10.17
CA VAL A 110 12.50 4.47 -11.14
C VAL A 110 11.51 5.34 -11.91
N THR A 111 10.44 4.73 -12.43
CA THR A 111 9.41 5.46 -13.17
C THR A 111 8.72 6.49 -12.28
N GLY A 112 8.40 6.13 -11.03
CA GLY A 112 7.85 7.07 -10.05
C GLY A 112 8.73 8.29 -9.83
N ILE A 113 10.04 8.10 -9.63
CA ILE A 113 10.98 9.22 -9.46
C ILE A 113 11.02 10.11 -10.72
N ILE A 114 11.10 9.51 -11.92
CA ILE A 114 11.11 10.26 -13.19
C ILE A 114 9.82 11.09 -13.34
N LEU A 115 8.67 10.50 -13.03
CA LEU A 115 7.38 11.19 -13.09
C LEU A 115 7.32 12.34 -12.08
N ILE A 116 7.83 12.17 -10.86
CA ILE A 116 7.91 13.24 -9.86
C ILE A 116 8.80 14.39 -10.36
N LEU A 117 9.96 14.09 -10.94
CA LEU A 117 10.85 15.11 -11.49
C LEU A 117 10.18 15.91 -12.62
N ILE A 118 9.53 15.21 -13.54
CA ILE A 118 8.85 15.84 -14.68
C ILE A 118 7.65 16.67 -14.19
N PHE A 119 6.70 16.05 -13.48
CA PHE A 119 5.42 16.67 -13.17
C PHE A 119 5.42 17.54 -11.91
N GLY A 120 6.18 17.16 -10.87
CA GLY A 120 6.27 17.92 -9.63
C GLY A 120 7.33 19.01 -9.67
N VAL A 121 8.54 18.70 -10.15
CA VAL A 121 9.68 19.64 -10.07
C VAL A 121 9.78 20.57 -11.28
N TRP A 122 9.81 20.01 -12.50
CA TRP A 122 10.02 20.80 -13.70
C TRP A 122 8.75 21.49 -14.18
N LEU A 123 7.65 20.74 -14.33
CA LEU A 123 6.35 21.27 -14.79
C LEU A 123 5.56 21.96 -13.67
N ARG A 124 5.77 21.57 -12.40
CA ARG A 124 5.03 22.07 -11.22
C ARG A 124 3.51 21.96 -11.37
N TRP A 125 3.05 20.89 -12.01
CA TRP A 125 1.63 20.60 -12.17
C TRP A 125 0.99 20.05 -10.91
N LEU A 126 1.81 19.45 -10.05
CA LEU A 126 1.43 18.92 -8.75
C LEU A 126 2.21 19.66 -7.66
N PRO A 127 1.62 19.88 -6.48
CA PRO A 127 2.27 20.56 -5.36
C PRO A 127 3.51 19.82 -4.85
#